data_AF-A0A940WG18-F1
#
_entry.id   AF-A0A940WG18-F1
#
_cell.length_a   1.000
_cell.length_b   1.000
_cell.length_c   1.000
_cell.angle_alpha   90.00
_cell.angle_beta   90.00
_cell.angle_gamma   90.00
#
_symmetry.space_group_name_H-M   'P 1'
#
loop_
_entity.id
_entity.type
_entity.pdbx_description
1 polymer ?
#
loop_
_entity_poly.entity_id
_entity_poly.type
_entity_poly.pdbx_seq_one_letter_code
_entity_poly.pdbx_strand_id
1 'polypeptide(L)'
;MEGLPRPPYVPGLEVAGTVRALGGGVTDLRVGEPVVTLSGTGAEGGYASIAVADAALTASLDGIDMDPALAVAAVPNAATAYLALTEVAHLKPGERVLVHGALGGLVSAFPGVPAPSAPP
;
A
#
# COMPACT_ATOMS: atom_id res chain seq x y z
N MET A 1 17.34 -4.82 16.41
CA MET A 1 16.68 -3.92 15.44
C MET A 1 17.69 -3.63 14.34
N GLU A 2 17.99 -4.67 13.57
CA GLU A 2 18.98 -4.66 12.49
C GLU A 2 18.19 -4.46 11.20
N GLY A 3 18.55 -3.46 10.39
CA GLY A 3 17.86 -3.16 9.12
C GLY A 3 16.99 -1.89 9.08
N LEU A 4 16.79 -1.17 10.19
CA LEU A 4 16.12 0.15 10.14
C LEU A 4 17.11 1.29 9.87
N PRO A 5 16.70 2.34 9.14
CA PRO A 5 17.51 3.54 8.94
C PRO A 5 17.93 4.15 10.29
N ARG A 6 19.20 4.55 10.41
CA ARG A 6 19.67 5.32 11.57
C ARG A 6 19.45 6.82 11.30
N PRO A 7 19.07 7.62 12.31
CA PRO A 7 18.98 9.06 12.14
C PRO A 7 20.29 9.66 11.59
N PRO A 8 20.21 10.67 10.72
CA PRO A 8 18.97 11.31 10.23
C PRO A 8 18.28 10.48 9.12
N TYR A 9 16.95 10.36 9.21
CA TYR A 9 16.09 9.76 8.17
C TYR A 9 14.69 10.42 8.17
N VAL A 10 13.95 10.28 7.08
CA VAL A 10 12.56 10.74 6.95
C VAL A 10 11.61 9.56 7.12
N PRO A 11 10.69 9.55 8.11
CA PRO A 11 9.70 8.47 8.26
C PRO A 11 8.55 8.55 7.24
N GLY A 12 7.67 7.53 7.23
CA GLY A 12 6.46 7.46 6.42
C GLY A 12 6.55 6.41 5.32
N LEU A 13 5.67 5.41 5.37
CA LEU A 13 5.64 4.28 4.43
C LEU A 13 4.61 4.47 3.32
N GLU A 14 3.57 5.26 3.57
CA GLU A 14 2.47 5.48 2.63
C GLU A 14 2.40 6.95 2.20
N VAL A 15 2.16 7.19 0.90
CA VAL A 15 1.95 8.53 0.34
C VAL A 15 0.81 8.49 -0.67
N ALA A 16 -0.07 9.50 -0.64
CA ALA A 16 -0.91 9.86 -1.76
C ALA A 16 -0.54 11.26 -2.24
N GLY A 17 -0.52 11.48 -3.55
CA GLY A 17 -0.09 12.74 -4.13
C GLY A 17 -0.15 12.71 -5.65
N THR A 18 0.70 13.52 -6.29
CA THR A 18 0.75 13.65 -7.74
C THR A 18 2.16 13.40 -8.25
N VAL A 19 2.29 12.62 -9.32
CA VAL A 19 3.58 12.32 -9.94
C VAL A 19 4.24 13.60 -10.44
N ARG A 20 5.38 13.97 -9.84
CA ARG A 20 6.16 15.16 -10.22
C ARG A 20 7.16 14.88 -11.34
N ALA A 21 7.77 13.71 -11.34
CA ALA A 21 8.79 13.27 -12.30
C ALA A 21 8.82 11.74 -12.34
N LEU A 22 9.36 11.18 -13.43
CA LEU A 22 9.49 9.74 -13.63
C LEU A 22 10.96 9.35 -13.77
N GLY A 23 11.33 8.20 -13.20
CA GLY A 23 12.61 7.56 -13.47
C GLY A 23 12.65 6.95 -14.87
N GLY A 24 13.85 6.68 -15.37
CA GLY A 24 14.02 5.99 -16.65
C GLY A 24 13.38 4.59 -16.61
N GLY A 25 12.61 4.24 -17.64
CA GLY A 25 11.95 2.95 -17.77
C GLY A 25 10.56 2.85 -17.14
N VAL A 26 10.08 3.89 -16.44
CA VAL A 26 8.68 3.93 -15.98
C VAL A 26 7.77 4.33 -17.14
N THR A 27 6.92 3.42 -17.58
CA THR A 27 6.01 3.63 -18.74
C THR A 27 4.53 3.64 -18.36
N ASP A 28 4.18 3.13 -17.18
CA ASP A 28 2.79 2.86 -16.78
C ASP A 28 2.19 3.98 -15.93
N LEU A 29 2.92 5.09 -15.76
CA LEU A 29 2.50 6.30 -15.04
C LEU A 29 2.87 7.55 -15.86
N ARG A 30 2.19 8.67 -15.61
CA ARG A 30 2.48 9.97 -16.24
C ARG A 30 2.65 11.10 -15.22
N VAL A 31 3.45 12.11 -15.57
CA VAL A 31 3.53 13.35 -14.77
C VAL A 31 2.16 14.00 -14.65
N GLY A 32 1.83 14.48 -13.45
CA GLY A 32 0.52 15.06 -13.13
C GLY A 32 -0.55 14.03 -12.75
N GLU A 33 -0.24 12.73 -12.76
CA GLU A 33 -1.18 11.68 -12.38
C GLU A 33 -1.35 11.61 -10.85
N PRO A 34 -2.59 11.54 -10.33
CA PRO A 34 -2.82 11.26 -8.92
C PRO A 34 -2.49 9.80 -8.62
N VAL A 35 -1.75 9.56 -7.55
CA VAL A 35 -1.25 8.21 -7.19
C VAL A 35 -1.28 7.98 -5.69
N VAL A 36 -1.30 6.71 -5.30
CA VAL A 36 -1.00 6.24 -3.94
C VAL A 36 0.12 5.20 -4.01
N THR A 37 1.01 5.20 -3.03
CA THR A 37 2.16 4.29 -3.00
C THR A 37 2.46 3.79 -1.60
N LEU A 38 3.04 2.60 -1.53
CA LEU A 38 3.83 2.13 -0.39
C LEU A 38 5.29 2.45 -0.70
N SER A 39 5.77 3.63 -0.29
CA SER A 39 7.09 4.20 -0.64
C SER A 39 8.32 3.41 -0.15
N GLY A 40 8.13 2.24 0.44
CA GLY A 40 9.20 1.33 0.87
C GLY A 40 9.86 1.71 2.20
N THR A 41 10.88 0.96 2.60
CA THR A 41 11.54 1.02 3.92
C THR A 41 12.89 1.76 3.92
N GLY A 42 13.13 2.59 2.91
CA GLY A 42 14.36 3.37 2.78
C GLY A 42 14.51 4.48 3.83
N ALA A 43 15.63 5.21 3.77
CA ALA A 43 15.90 6.35 4.67
C ALA A 43 15.10 7.62 4.30
N GLU A 44 14.41 7.61 3.15
CA GLU A 44 13.67 8.75 2.59
C GLU A 44 12.18 8.41 2.43
N GLY A 45 11.43 8.52 3.53
CA GLY A 45 10.00 8.22 3.58
C GLY A 45 9.07 9.37 3.21
N GLY A 46 7.77 9.12 3.36
CA GLY A 46 6.66 9.95 2.90
C GLY A 46 6.33 11.20 3.73
N TYR A 47 6.87 11.37 4.94
CA TYR A 47 6.66 12.58 5.75
C TYR A 47 7.53 13.75 5.28
N ALA A 48 7.42 14.05 3.98
CA ALA A 48 8.09 15.11 3.27
C ALA A 48 7.15 15.68 2.20
N SER A 49 7.49 16.87 1.66
CA SER A 49 6.76 17.45 0.53
C SER A 49 7.01 16.73 -0.80
N ILE A 50 8.06 15.91 -0.86
CA ILE A 50 8.45 15.08 -2.01
C ILE A 50 8.98 13.78 -1.44
N ALA A 51 8.54 12.65 -1.99
CA ALA A 51 9.06 11.33 -1.68
C ALA A 51 9.41 10.60 -2.98
N VAL A 52 10.46 9.79 -2.93
CA VAL A 52 10.81 8.86 -4.01
C VAL A 52 10.06 7.56 -3.76
N ALA A 53 9.44 7.01 -4.79
CA ALA A 53 8.68 5.77 -4.71
C ALA A 53 9.04 4.85 -5.87
N ASP A 54 8.97 3.54 -5.61
CA ASP A 54 9.06 2.53 -6.67
C ASP A 54 7.75 2.52 -7.45
N ALA A 55 7.85 2.62 -8.79
CA ALA A 55 6.69 2.55 -9.67
C ALA A 55 5.93 1.23 -9.51
N ALA A 56 6.62 0.12 -9.18
CA ALA A 56 5.98 -1.19 -8.97
C ALA A 56 5.09 -1.23 -7.71
N LEU A 57 5.28 -0.32 -6.76
CA LEU A 57 4.49 -0.19 -5.53
C LEU A 57 3.53 1.01 -5.57
N THR A 58 3.44 1.68 -6.72
CA THR A 58 2.63 2.87 -6.93
C THR A 58 1.41 2.52 -7.78
N ALA A 59 0.22 2.83 -7.28
CA ALA A 59 -1.04 2.65 -7.99
C ALA A 59 -1.58 4.01 -8.45
N SER A 60 -2.09 4.04 -9.68
CA SER A 60 -2.83 5.19 -10.21
C SER A 60 -4.18 5.34 -9.51
N LEU A 61 -4.55 6.60 -9.25
CA LEU A 61 -5.89 7.01 -8.84
C LEU A 61 -6.63 7.73 -9.98
N ASP A 62 -6.08 7.76 -11.20
CA ASP A 62 -6.69 8.44 -12.33
C ASP A 62 -8.01 7.76 -12.72
N GLY A 63 -9.07 8.55 -12.86
CA GLY A 63 -10.42 8.04 -13.10
C GLY A 63 -11.08 7.31 -11.91
N ILE A 64 -10.44 7.29 -10.74
CA ILE A 64 -11.01 6.75 -9.50
C ILE A 64 -11.52 7.92 -8.65
N ASP A 65 -12.82 7.93 -8.37
CA ASP A 65 -13.43 8.88 -7.42
C ASP A 65 -13.12 8.45 -5.98
N MET A 66 -11.88 8.72 -5.56
CA MET A 66 -11.39 8.40 -4.21
C MET A 66 -10.62 9.60 -3.66
N ASP A 67 -11.01 10.02 -2.46
CA ASP A 67 -10.27 11.03 -1.70
C ASP A 67 -8.83 10.54 -1.43
N PRO A 68 -7.79 11.36 -1.68
CA PRO A 68 -6.40 10.95 -1.45
C PRO A 68 -6.09 10.54 0.00
N ALA A 69 -6.73 11.16 0.99
CA ALA A 69 -6.53 10.79 2.39
C ALA A 69 -7.17 9.42 2.70
N LEU A 70 -8.31 9.11 2.06
CA LEU A 70 -8.86 7.76 2.09
C LEU A 70 -7.96 6.76 1.36
N ALA A 71 -7.41 7.11 0.19
CA ALA A 71 -6.55 6.24 -0.60
C ALA A 71 -5.30 5.81 0.19
N VAL A 72 -4.58 6.76 0.79
CA VAL A 72 -3.38 6.47 1.59
C VAL A 72 -3.71 5.67 2.85
N ALA A 73 -4.91 5.84 3.42
CA ALA A 73 -5.35 5.09 4.59
C ALA A 73 -5.86 3.66 4.26
N ALA A 74 -6.47 3.46 3.09
CA ALA A 74 -7.16 2.22 2.75
C ALA A 74 -6.31 1.26 1.91
N VAL A 75 -5.65 1.76 0.84
CA VAL A 75 -4.99 0.90 -0.15
C VAL A 75 -3.84 0.08 0.44
N PRO A 76 -2.93 0.65 1.26
CA PRO A 76 -1.85 -0.11 1.89
C PRO A 76 -2.36 -1.17 2.88
N ASN A 77 -3.44 -0.85 3.61
CA ASN A 77 -4.11 -1.80 4.50
C ASN A 77 -4.78 -2.94 3.72
N ALA A 78 -5.42 -2.63 2.59
CA ALA A 78 -6.02 -3.64 1.71
C ALA A 78 -4.98 -4.57 1.09
N ALA A 79 -3.84 -4.02 0.62
CA ALA A 79 -2.73 -4.83 0.10
C ALA A 79 -2.18 -5.76 1.20
N THR A 80 -1.97 -5.24 2.41
CA THR A 80 -1.49 -6.04 3.54
C THR A 80 -2.50 -7.12 3.96
N ALA A 81 -3.79 -6.79 4.00
CA ALA A 81 -4.86 -7.74 4.31
C ALA A 81 -4.94 -8.86 3.27
N TYR A 82 -4.83 -8.52 1.98
CA TYR A 82 -4.78 -9.49 0.90
C TYR A 82 -3.62 -10.47 1.11
N LEU A 83 -2.39 -9.97 1.25
CA LEU A 83 -1.21 -10.79 1.48
C LEU A 83 -1.34 -11.66 2.74
N ALA A 84 -1.84 -11.10 3.84
CA ALA A 84 -2.02 -11.82 5.09
C ALA A 84 -3.00 -13.01 4.94
N LEU A 85 -4.10 -12.82 4.22
CA LEU A 85 -5.12 -13.85 4.08
C LEU A 85 -4.81 -14.86 2.96
N THR A 86 -4.19 -14.44 1.85
CA THR A 86 -3.92 -15.32 0.69
C THR A 86 -2.53 -15.94 0.71
N GLU A 87 -1.49 -15.16 0.96
CA GLU A 87 -0.09 -15.60 0.82
C GLU A 87 0.50 -16.13 2.13
N VAL A 88 0.02 -15.66 3.27
CA VAL A 88 0.54 -16.07 4.59
C VAL A 88 -0.37 -17.10 5.25
N ALA A 89 -1.66 -16.79 5.40
CA ALA A 89 -2.61 -17.68 6.06
C ALA A 89 -3.19 -18.75 5.12
N HIS A 90 -3.13 -18.52 3.80
CA HIS A 90 -3.74 -19.38 2.78
C HIS A 90 -5.20 -19.76 3.08
N LEU A 91 -5.99 -18.76 3.51
CA LEU A 91 -7.36 -18.94 3.99
C LEU A 91 -8.25 -19.61 2.93
N LYS A 92 -8.97 -20.67 3.30
CA LYS A 92 -9.87 -21.39 2.38
C LYS A 92 -11.34 -21.10 2.68
N PRO A 93 -12.24 -21.30 1.69
CA PRO A 93 -13.67 -21.20 1.91
C PRO A 93 -14.14 -22.09 3.08
N GLY A 94 -14.90 -21.50 4.00
CA GLY A 94 -15.45 -22.18 5.18
C GLY A 94 -14.54 -22.17 6.42
N GLU A 95 -13.28 -21.75 6.29
CA GLU A 95 -12.39 -21.53 7.43
C GLU A 95 -12.75 -20.25 8.20
N ARG A 96 -12.27 -20.16 9.44
CA ARG A 96 -12.53 -19.03 10.33
C ARG A 96 -11.22 -18.40 10.78
N VAL A 97 -11.20 -17.07 10.81
CA VAL A 97 -10.05 -16.27 11.27
C VAL A 97 -10.40 -15.60 12.59
N LEU A 98 -9.55 -15.78 13.60
CA LEU A 98 -9.59 -14.94 14.81
C LEU A 98 -8.84 -13.64 14.52
N VAL A 99 -9.51 -12.50 14.70
CA VAL A 99 -8.92 -11.19 14.44
C VAL A 99 -8.67 -10.46 15.76
N HIS A 100 -7.41 -10.10 16.01
CA HIS A 100 -7.01 -9.25 17.13
C HIS A 100 -7.04 -7.78 16.73
N GLY A 101 -7.34 -6.89 17.69
CA GLY A 101 -7.33 -5.44 17.43
C GLY A 101 -8.33 -5.03 16.35
N ALA A 102 -9.56 -5.54 16.42
CA ALA A 102 -10.55 -5.46 15.35
C ALA A 102 -10.96 -4.04 14.89
N LEU A 103 -10.57 -3.01 15.63
CA LEU A 103 -10.81 -1.60 15.30
C LEU A 103 -9.65 -0.94 14.53
N GLY A 104 -8.57 -1.68 14.23
CA GLY A 104 -7.42 -1.18 13.48
C GLY A 104 -7.64 -1.10 11.97
N GLY A 105 -6.92 -0.19 11.30
CA GLY A 105 -7.07 0.06 9.86
C GLY A 105 -6.74 -1.15 8.96
N LEU A 106 -5.83 -2.03 9.37
CA LEU A 106 -5.57 -3.28 8.66
C LEU A 106 -6.83 -4.18 8.63
N VAL A 107 -7.49 -4.32 9.78
CA VAL A 107 -8.61 -5.25 9.95
C VAL A 107 -9.85 -4.74 9.22
N SER A 108 -10.05 -3.43 9.10
CA SER A 108 -11.19 -2.90 8.36
C SER A 108 -11.21 -3.32 6.89
N ALA A 109 -10.05 -3.71 6.32
CA ALA A 109 -9.94 -4.21 4.96
C ALA A 109 -10.24 -5.72 4.80
N PHE A 110 -10.21 -6.51 5.88
CA PHE A 110 -10.38 -7.97 5.81
C PHE A 110 -11.69 -8.41 5.15
N PRO A 111 -12.86 -7.79 5.43
CA PRO A 111 -14.12 -8.18 4.80
C PRO A 111 -14.15 -7.96 3.28
N GLY A 112 -13.28 -7.08 2.76
CA GLY A 112 -13.20 -6.77 1.32
C GLY A 112 -12.25 -7.69 0.55
N VAL A 113 -11.47 -8.54 1.23
CA VAL A 113 -10.57 -9.49 0.56
C VAL A 113 -11.40 -10.63 -0.02
N PRO A 114 -11.37 -10.87 -1.35
CA PRO A 114 -12.07 -11.98 -1.94
C PRO A 114 -11.51 -13.30 -1.40
N ALA A 115 -12.38 -14.28 -1.15
CA ALA A 115 -11.92 -15.63 -0.87
C ALA A 115 -11.05 -16.11 -2.06
N PRO A 116 -9.87 -16.69 -1.82
CA PRO A 116 -9.05 -17.18 -2.92
C PRO A 116 -9.85 -18.19 -3.73
N SER A 117 -9.84 -18.03 -5.05
CA SER A 117 -10.42 -19.02 -5.95
C SER A 117 -9.78 -20.38 -5.69
N ALA A 118 -10.58 -21.45 -5.72
CA ALA A 118 -10.03 -22.80 -5.72
C ALA A 118 -8.97 -22.92 -6.83
N PRO A 119 -7.85 -23.62 -6.60
CA PRO A 119 -6.90 -23.88 -7.68
C PRO A 119 -7.63 -24.59 -8.84
N PRO A 120 -7.22 -24.34 -10.10
CA PRO A 120 -7.80 -25.02 -11.26
C PRO A 120 -7.65 -26.54 -11.19
#